data_AF-A0A838FZF6-F1
#
_entry.id   AF-A0A838FZF6-F1
#
_cell.length_a   1.000
_cell.length_b   1.000
_cell.length_c   1.000
_cell.angle_alpha   90.00
_cell.angle_beta   90.00
_cell.angle_gamma   90.00
#
_symmetry.space_group_name_H-M   'P 1'
#
loop_
_entity.id
_entity.type
_entity.pdbx_description
1 polymer ?
#
loop_
_entity_poly.entity_id
_entity_poly.type
_entity_poly.pdbx_seq_one_letter_code
_entity_poly.pdbx_strand_id
1 'polypeptide(L)'
;MSYPLSPGTFRFGQIFFALTQALMSLGMIALARTPLSRRTRSSKVGAGLAVVGFVITVPGELALALVADAVIDSTRASAASSVFGVGIVLADAGLIVFGVSALRARPRRRLAAALPLVFGVFQLGVVTPVSFAAGFASTAAFMVITAQDLLVVLLGIVIMRRGLDDRGGPQPERPLGDREATGSTEQDAGPDGAST
;
A
#
# COMPACT_ATOMS: atom_id res chain seq x y z
N MET A 1 20.68 13.99 17.83
CA MET A 1 20.24 12.83 17.00
C MET A 1 21.02 12.69 15.71
N SER A 2 21.66 13.74 15.17
CA SER A 2 22.19 13.70 13.80
C SER A 2 23.52 12.94 13.59
N TYR A 3 24.34 12.67 14.61
CA TYR A 3 25.67 12.05 14.41
C TYR A 3 25.56 10.67 13.73
N PRO A 4 26.35 10.37 12.67
CA PRO A 4 27.51 11.11 12.16
C PRO A 4 27.19 12.25 11.15
N LEU A 5 25.92 12.45 10.81
CA LEU A 5 25.49 13.49 9.88
C LEU A 5 25.46 14.89 10.53
N SER A 6 25.68 15.91 9.70
CA SER A 6 25.39 17.28 10.10
C SER A 6 23.88 17.45 10.35
N PRO A 7 23.44 18.33 11.26
CA PRO A 7 22.03 18.54 11.50
C PRO A 7 21.26 19.01 10.25
N GLY A 8 21.91 19.78 9.36
CA GLY A 8 21.33 20.18 8.08
C GLY A 8 21.06 18.99 7.15
N THR A 9 22.02 18.07 7.03
CA THR A 9 21.85 16.83 6.26
C THR A 9 20.76 15.94 6.84
N PHE A 10 20.72 15.81 8.16
CA PHE A 10 19.68 15.05 8.85
C PHE A 10 18.29 15.65 8.59
N ARG A 11 18.12 16.97 8.74
CA ARG A 11 16.86 17.68 8.41
C ARG A 11 16.40 17.44 6.99
N PHE A 12 17.32 17.57 6.03
CA PHE A 12 17.00 17.31 4.63
C PHE A 12 16.51 15.86 4.42
N GLY A 13 17.21 14.90 5.02
CA GLY A 13 16.81 13.49 5.00
C GLY A 13 15.41 13.26 5.57
N GLN A 14 15.10 13.84 6.73
CA GLN A 14 13.77 13.74 7.35
C GLN A 14 12.66 14.40 6.51
N ILE A 15 12.94 15.54 5.85
CA ILE A 15 11.96 16.16 4.93
C ILE A 15 11.72 15.26 3.71
N PHE A 16 12.78 14.70 3.15
CA PHE A 16 12.69 13.76 2.04
C PHE A 16 11.88 12.52 2.45
N PHE A 17 12.18 11.94 3.61
CA PHE A 17 11.42 10.80 4.14
C PHE A 17 9.96 11.16 4.42
N ALA A 18 9.66 12.30 5.02
CA ALA A 18 8.28 12.77 5.19
C ALA A 18 7.51 12.82 3.86
N LEU A 19 8.15 13.28 2.78
CA LEU A 19 7.55 13.31 1.45
C LEU A 19 7.31 11.89 0.92
N THR A 20 8.28 10.97 1.05
CA THR A 20 8.10 9.56 0.64
C THR A 20 6.95 8.90 1.41
N GLN A 21 6.86 9.12 2.72
CA GLN A 21 5.78 8.60 3.55
C GLN A 21 4.41 9.18 3.16
N ALA A 22 4.35 10.45 2.74
CA ALA A 22 3.12 11.05 2.21
C ALA A 22 2.70 10.38 0.88
N LEU A 23 3.65 10.12 -0.01
CA LEU A 23 3.38 9.39 -1.26
C LEU A 23 2.94 7.94 -1.00
N MET A 24 3.57 7.25 -0.05
CA MET A 24 3.14 5.91 0.38
C MET A 24 1.72 5.95 0.96
N SER A 25 1.40 6.96 1.79
CA SER A 25 0.04 7.17 2.32
C SER A 25 -0.99 7.28 1.19
N LEU A 26 -0.70 8.08 0.15
CA LEU A 26 -1.58 8.21 -1.03
C LEU A 26 -1.73 6.88 -1.77
N GLY A 27 -0.64 6.13 -1.95
CA GLY A 27 -0.67 4.79 -2.53
C GLY A 27 -1.55 3.82 -1.73
N MET A 28 -1.47 3.88 -0.41
CA MET A 28 -2.29 3.05 0.48
C MET A 28 -3.76 3.48 0.49
N ILE A 29 -4.05 4.77 0.39
CA ILE A 29 -5.43 5.26 0.21
C ILE A 29 -6.00 4.74 -1.11
N ALA A 30 -5.22 4.78 -2.21
CA ALA A 30 -5.64 4.22 -3.48
C ALA A 30 -5.88 2.71 -3.38
N LEU A 31 -5.00 1.97 -2.72
CA LEU A 31 -5.16 0.53 -2.47
C LEU A 31 -6.41 0.23 -1.63
N ALA A 32 -6.65 1.00 -0.57
CA ALA A 32 -7.82 0.88 0.28
C ALA A 32 -9.14 1.15 -0.47
N ARG A 33 -9.10 1.87 -1.60
CA ARG A 33 -10.27 2.10 -2.46
C ARG A 33 -10.53 0.97 -3.46
N THR A 34 -9.59 0.05 -3.67
CA THR A 34 -9.75 -1.05 -4.63
C THR A 34 -10.81 -2.08 -4.18
N PRO A 35 -11.41 -2.86 -5.10
CA PRO A 35 -12.30 -3.95 -4.71
C PRO A 35 -11.64 -5.02 -3.83
N LEU A 36 -10.31 -5.16 -3.92
CA LEU A 36 -9.55 -6.13 -3.15
C LEU A 36 -9.63 -5.85 -1.64
N SER A 37 -9.59 -4.58 -1.22
CA SER A 37 -9.71 -4.20 0.19
C SER A 37 -11.10 -4.45 0.77
N ARG A 38 -12.14 -4.48 -0.09
CA ARG A 38 -13.54 -4.62 0.32
C ARG A 38 -14.02 -6.07 0.40
N ARG A 39 -13.21 -7.04 -0.07
CA ARG A 39 -13.61 -8.46 -0.11
C ARG A 39 -13.81 -9.09 1.27
N THR A 40 -13.00 -8.72 2.26
CA THR A 40 -13.08 -9.29 3.61
C THR A 40 -12.93 -8.20 4.65
N ARG A 41 -13.50 -8.42 5.86
CA ARG A 41 -13.34 -7.50 7.00
C ARG A 41 -11.86 -7.31 7.34
N SER A 42 -11.07 -8.38 7.33
CA SER A 42 -9.63 -8.34 7.59
C SER A 42 -8.88 -7.49 6.57
N SER A 43 -9.21 -7.59 5.27
CA SER A 43 -8.60 -6.75 4.24
C SER A 43 -8.94 -5.26 4.46
N LYS A 44 -10.17 -4.95 4.84
CA LYS A 44 -10.58 -3.57 5.13
C LYS A 44 -9.84 -3.00 6.34
N VAL A 45 -9.74 -3.79 7.41
CA VAL A 45 -9.03 -3.39 8.64
C VAL A 45 -7.54 -3.23 8.37
N GLY A 46 -6.89 -4.19 7.70
CA GLY A 46 -5.47 -4.11 7.35
C GLY A 46 -5.16 -2.90 6.47
N ALA A 47 -5.98 -2.64 5.45
CA ALA A 47 -5.83 -1.44 4.62
C ALA A 47 -5.99 -0.13 5.43
N GLY A 48 -6.98 -0.08 6.34
CA GLY A 48 -7.19 1.07 7.21
C GLY A 48 -6.02 1.32 8.16
N LEU A 49 -5.53 0.27 8.83
CA LEU A 49 -4.34 0.36 9.69
C LEU A 49 -3.12 0.85 8.92
N ALA A 50 -2.91 0.34 7.71
CA ALA A 50 -1.79 0.76 6.89
C ALA A 50 -1.86 2.25 6.53
N VAL A 51 -3.04 2.72 6.11
CA VAL A 51 -3.28 4.16 5.83
C VAL A 51 -3.01 5.01 7.06
N VAL A 52 -3.58 4.65 8.22
CA VAL A 52 -3.40 5.40 9.46
C VAL A 52 -1.93 5.43 9.87
N GLY A 53 -1.24 4.29 9.80
CA GLY A 53 0.18 4.18 10.11
C GLY A 53 1.03 5.13 9.26
N PHE A 54 0.92 5.05 7.93
CA PHE A 54 1.66 5.95 7.04
C PHE A 54 1.32 7.43 7.26
N VAL A 55 0.04 7.76 7.47
CA VAL A 55 -0.36 9.14 7.78
C VAL A 55 0.28 9.66 9.07
N ILE A 56 0.46 8.81 10.09
CA ILE A 56 1.14 9.16 11.35
C ILE A 56 2.65 9.31 11.15
N THR A 57 3.28 8.54 10.25
CA THR A 57 4.73 8.64 10.01
C THR A 57 5.14 10.01 9.45
N VAL A 58 4.28 10.68 8.67
CA VAL A 58 4.56 12.01 8.10
C VAL A 58 4.85 13.07 9.17
N PRO A 59 3.95 13.36 10.14
CA PRO A 59 4.27 14.28 11.22
C PRO A 59 5.38 13.75 12.13
N GLY A 60 5.58 12.43 12.25
CA GLY A 60 6.71 11.84 12.97
C GLY A 60 8.08 12.26 12.38
N GLU A 61 8.25 12.10 11.06
CA GLU A 61 9.45 12.55 10.33
C GLU A 61 9.65 14.07 10.43
N LEU A 62 8.58 14.85 10.28
CA LEU A 62 8.67 16.31 10.43
C LEU A 62 9.06 16.71 11.86
N ALA A 63 8.52 16.04 12.87
CA ALA A 63 8.91 16.26 14.26
C ALA A 63 10.38 15.91 14.50
N LEU A 64 10.88 14.83 13.91
CA LEU A 64 12.29 14.45 13.96
C LEU A 64 13.19 15.50 13.30
N ALA A 65 12.77 16.10 12.19
CA ALA A 65 13.49 17.22 11.56
C ALA A 65 13.60 18.44 12.49
N LEU A 66 12.55 18.76 13.24
CA LEU A 66 12.53 19.88 14.19
C LEU A 66 13.47 19.67 15.38
N VAL A 67 13.73 18.41 15.77
CA VAL A 67 14.62 18.05 16.89
C VAL A 67 16.00 17.58 16.43
N ALA A 68 16.39 17.88 15.19
CA ALA A 68 17.69 17.47 14.62
C ALA A 68 18.90 17.85 15.49
N ASP A 69 18.87 19.05 16.09
CA ASP A 69 19.93 19.58 16.95
C ASP A 69 19.83 19.09 18.40
N ALA A 70 18.79 18.33 18.76
CA ALA A 70 18.60 17.88 20.13
C ALA A 70 19.57 16.75 20.50
N VAL A 71 19.97 16.72 21.78
CA VAL A 71 20.71 15.60 22.36
C VAL A 71 19.89 14.32 22.22
N ILE A 72 20.56 13.20 21.95
CA ILE A 72 19.92 11.89 21.67
C ILE A 72 18.93 11.50 22.78
N ASP A 73 19.28 11.74 24.04
CA ASP A 73 18.44 11.36 25.20
C ASP A 73 17.43 12.44 25.63
N SER A 74 17.17 13.43 24.77
CA SER A 74 16.18 14.46 25.10
C SER A 74 14.75 13.92 24.99
N THR A 75 13.88 14.29 25.93
CA THR A 75 12.46 13.92 25.93
C THR A 75 11.76 14.24 24.61
N ARG A 76 12.14 15.36 23.96
CA ARG A 76 11.59 15.78 22.67
C ARG A 76 11.96 14.81 21.53
N ALA A 77 13.21 14.35 21.49
CA ALA A 77 13.66 13.39 20.50
C ALA A 77 12.97 12.03 20.70
N SER A 78 12.90 11.53 21.95
CA SER A 78 12.20 10.28 22.27
C SER A 78 10.71 10.33 21.93
N ALA A 79 10.04 11.46 22.18
CA ALA A 79 8.63 11.64 21.80
C ALA A 79 8.44 11.59 20.27
N ALA A 80 9.26 12.31 19.51
CA ALA A 80 9.21 12.31 18.05
C ALA A 80 9.47 10.90 17.47
N SER A 81 10.50 10.22 17.96
CA SER A 81 10.82 8.83 17.57
C SER A 81 9.69 7.86 17.92
N SER A 82 9.02 8.05 19.06
CA SER A 82 7.90 7.19 19.47
C SER A 82 6.69 7.34 18.54
N VAL A 83 6.32 8.57 18.17
CA VAL A 83 5.23 8.83 17.23
C VAL A 83 5.52 8.17 15.89
N PHE A 84 6.74 8.36 15.38
CA PHE A 84 7.18 7.73 14.14
C PHE A 84 7.14 6.19 14.24
N GLY A 85 7.71 5.62 15.29
CA GLY A 85 7.76 4.17 15.51
C GLY A 85 6.37 3.53 15.61
N VAL A 86 5.42 4.16 16.30
CA VAL A 86 4.02 3.70 16.35
C VAL A 86 3.39 3.73 14.95
N GLY A 87 3.63 4.79 14.18
CA GLY A 87 3.16 4.90 12.80
C GLY A 87 3.67 3.74 11.92
N ILE A 88 4.96 3.44 11.99
CA ILE A 88 5.58 2.33 11.25
C ILE A 88 4.99 0.98 11.65
N VAL A 89 4.87 0.68 12.95
CA VAL A 89 4.32 -0.59 13.42
C VAL A 89 2.87 -0.78 12.95
N LEU A 90 2.05 0.28 13.00
CA LEU A 90 0.70 0.24 12.46
C LEU A 90 0.67 0.02 10.94
N ALA A 91 1.59 0.68 10.22
CA ALA A 91 1.73 0.54 8.78
C ALA A 91 2.05 -0.91 8.39
N ASP A 92 3.07 -1.48 9.02
CA ASP A 92 3.58 -2.83 8.78
C ASP A 92 2.54 -3.90 9.12
N ALA A 93 1.94 -3.81 10.31
CA ALA A 93 0.88 -4.72 10.72
C ALA A 93 -0.31 -4.66 9.76
N GLY A 94 -0.70 -3.46 9.34
CA GLY A 94 -1.76 -3.25 8.36
C GLY A 94 -1.45 -3.90 7.00
N LEU A 95 -0.24 -3.68 6.49
CA LEU A 95 0.26 -4.26 5.24
C LEU A 95 0.28 -5.80 5.27
N ILE A 96 0.77 -6.38 6.37
CA ILE A 96 0.80 -7.84 6.57
C ILE A 96 -0.61 -8.42 6.60
N VAL A 97 -1.50 -7.86 7.42
CA VAL A 97 -2.90 -8.32 7.52
C VAL A 97 -3.63 -8.18 6.18
N PHE A 98 -3.43 -7.06 5.49
CA PHE A 98 -3.98 -6.84 4.15
C PHE A 98 -3.46 -7.89 3.16
N GLY A 99 -2.14 -8.08 3.08
CA GLY A 99 -1.52 -8.99 2.12
C GLY A 99 -1.90 -10.45 2.37
N VAL A 100 -1.90 -10.92 3.63
CA VAL A 100 -2.34 -12.29 3.98
C VAL A 100 -3.80 -12.51 3.60
N SER A 101 -4.69 -11.56 3.94
CA SER A 101 -6.11 -11.69 3.61
C SER A 101 -6.38 -11.63 2.10
N ALA A 102 -5.68 -10.75 1.39
CA ALA A 102 -5.74 -10.63 -0.07
C ALA A 102 -5.27 -11.91 -0.77
N LEU A 103 -4.19 -12.54 -0.30
CA LEU A 103 -3.69 -13.81 -0.85
C LEU A 103 -4.65 -14.98 -0.59
N ARG A 104 -5.27 -15.03 0.59
CA ARG A 104 -6.29 -16.04 0.93
C ARG A 104 -7.52 -15.96 0.01
N ALA A 105 -7.84 -14.79 -0.51
CA ALA A 105 -8.95 -14.58 -1.44
C ALA A 105 -8.68 -15.06 -2.89
N ARG A 106 -7.58 -15.80 -3.13
CA ARG A 106 -7.15 -16.39 -4.43
C ARG A 106 -7.35 -15.45 -5.63
N PRO A 107 -6.76 -14.23 -5.61
CA PRO A 107 -6.97 -13.27 -6.69
C PRO A 107 -6.28 -13.77 -7.97
N ARG A 108 -6.89 -13.50 -9.12
CA ARG A 108 -6.26 -13.73 -10.44
C ARG A 108 -4.88 -13.06 -10.54
N ARG A 109 -4.67 -11.94 -9.83
CA ARG A 109 -3.38 -11.23 -9.72
C ARG A 109 -2.67 -11.53 -8.40
N ARG A 110 -2.21 -12.78 -8.22
CA ARG A 110 -1.54 -13.22 -6.98
C ARG A 110 -0.31 -12.37 -6.62
N LEU A 111 0.45 -11.93 -7.62
CA LEU A 111 1.60 -11.03 -7.41
C LEU A 111 1.16 -9.72 -6.78
N ALA A 112 0.13 -9.05 -7.31
CA ALA A 112 -0.33 -7.76 -6.77
C ALA A 112 -0.78 -7.85 -5.30
N ALA A 113 -1.39 -8.97 -4.92
CA ALA A 113 -1.82 -9.23 -3.55
C ALA A 113 -0.65 -9.59 -2.60
N ALA A 114 0.47 -10.10 -3.12
CA ALA A 114 1.64 -10.44 -2.33
C ALA A 114 2.47 -9.21 -1.93
N LEU A 115 2.42 -8.13 -2.72
CA LEU A 115 3.32 -6.98 -2.52
C LEU A 115 3.17 -6.30 -1.17
N PRO A 116 1.95 -6.00 -0.68
CA PRO A 116 1.79 -5.45 0.66
C PRO A 116 2.36 -6.37 1.74
N LEU A 117 2.21 -7.68 1.59
CA LEU A 117 2.78 -8.64 2.54
C LEU A 117 4.31 -8.60 2.52
N VAL A 118 4.91 -8.63 1.33
CA VAL A 118 6.38 -8.60 1.18
C VAL A 118 6.95 -7.32 1.77
N PHE A 119 6.33 -6.15 1.53
CA PHE A 119 6.78 -4.90 2.12
C PHE A 119 6.63 -4.87 3.63
N GLY A 120 5.46 -5.25 4.16
CA GLY A 120 5.25 -5.25 5.61
C GLY A 120 6.23 -6.20 6.32
N VAL A 121 6.51 -7.37 5.75
CA VAL A 121 7.50 -8.31 6.31
C VAL A 121 8.93 -7.79 6.18
N PHE A 122 9.29 -7.21 5.03
CA PHE A 122 10.63 -6.65 4.83
C PHE A 122 10.88 -5.47 5.76
N GLN A 123 9.90 -4.56 5.90
CA GLN A 123 10.02 -3.42 6.79
C GLN A 123 10.11 -3.84 8.26
N LEU A 124 9.23 -4.74 8.70
CA LEU A 124 9.22 -5.19 10.09
C LEU A 124 10.42 -6.09 10.42
N GLY A 125 10.85 -6.93 9.48
CA GLY A 125 11.89 -7.95 9.69
C GLY A 125 13.31 -7.51 9.39
N VAL A 126 13.50 -6.50 8.53
CA VAL A 126 14.83 -6.02 8.11
C VAL A 126 15.03 -4.57 8.49
N VAL A 127 14.14 -3.69 8.07
CA VAL A 127 14.34 -2.23 8.18
C VAL A 127 14.23 -1.78 9.63
N THR A 128 13.21 -2.25 10.36
CA THR A 128 12.99 -1.93 11.76
C THR A 128 14.17 -2.40 12.63
N PRO A 129 14.62 -3.67 12.59
CA PRO A 129 15.79 -4.11 13.37
C PRO A 129 17.07 -3.37 13.03
N VAL A 130 17.34 -3.10 11.74
CA VAL A 130 18.52 -2.32 11.34
C VAL A 130 18.46 -0.90 11.90
N SER A 131 17.28 -0.26 11.88
CA SER A 131 17.09 1.09 12.42
C SER A 131 17.29 1.13 13.93
N PHE A 132 16.82 0.11 14.66
CA PHE A 132 17.06 -0.02 16.09
C PHE A 132 18.52 -0.31 16.43
N ALA A 133 19.18 -1.21 15.69
CA ALA A 133 20.54 -1.65 15.97
C ALA A 133 21.60 -0.60 15.60
N ALA A 134 21.44 0.03 14.44
CA ALA A 134 22.40 1.02 13.93
C ALA A 134 22.04 2.46 14.34
N GLY A 135 20.81 2.70 14.79
CA GLY A 135 20.26 4.03 15.03
C GLY A 135 19.75 4.69 13.75
N PHE A 136 18.71 5.51 13.89
CA PHE A 136 18.01 6.18 12.78
C PHE A 136 18.89 7.11 11.95
N ALA A 137 19.95 7.67 12.53
CA ALA A 137 20.87 8.58 11.85
C ALA A 137 22.06 7.86 11.18
N SER A 138 22.13 6.52 11.26
CA SER A 138 23.24 5.78 10.66
C SER A 138 23.15 5.74 9.14
N THR A 139 24.30 5.79 8.48
CA THR A 139 24.40 5.58 7.03
C THR A 139 23.74 4.26 6.61
N ALA A 140 23.87 3.21 7.43
CA ALA A 140 23.23 1.91 7.18
C ALA A 140 21.70 2.03 7.13
N ALA A 141 21.07 2.70 8.10
CA ALA A 141 19.63 2.94 8.10
C ALA A 141 19.20 3.73 6.86
N PHE A 142 19.91 4.80 6.50
CA PHE A 142 19.64 5.59 5.30
C PHE A 142 19.71 4.75 4.01
N MET A 143 20.72 3.90 3.87
CA MET A 143 20.88 3.04 2.69
C MET A 143 19.75 2.02 2.59
N VAL A 144 19.36 1.41 3.72
CA VAL A 144 18.28 0.42 3.78
C VAL A 144 16.92 1.06 3.48
N ILE A 145 16.64 2.24 4.05
CA ILE A 145 15.41 2.99 3.78
C ILE A 145 15.37 3.43 2.31
N THR A 146 16.47 3.98 1.78
CA THR A 146 16.55 4.37 0.37
C THR A 146 16.32 3.18 -0.57
N ALA A 147 16.93 2.04 -0.27
CA ALA A 147 16.72 0.82 -1.05
C ALA A 147 15.24 0.38 -1.00
N GLN A 148 14.61 0.47 0.17
CA GLN A 148 13.19 0.19 0.32
C GLN A 148 12.33 1.15 -0.54
N ASP A 149 12.60 2.45 -0.49
CA ASP A 149 11.87 3.46 -1.27
C ASP A 149 11.99 3.18 -2.78
N LEU A 150 13.20 2.84 -3.24
CA LEU A 150 13.43 2.46 -4.64
C LEU A 150 12.66 1.20 -5.02
N LEU A 151 12.59 0.19 -4.15
CA LEU A 151 11.78 -1.01 -4.39
C LEU A 151 10.29 -0.68 -4.50
N VAL A 152 9.78 0.22 -3.65
CA VAL A 152 8.39 0.70 -3.71
C VAL A 152 8.12 1.45 -5.03
N VAL A 153 9.02 2.33 -5.45
CA VAL A 153 8.92 3.08 -6.72
C VAL A 153 8.95 2.14 -7.92
N LEU A 154 9.94 1.24 -7.99
CA LEU A 154 10.07 0.25 -9.06
C LEU A 154 8.82 -0.60 -9.17
N LEU A 155 8.25 -0.97 -8.02
CA LEU A 155 7.02 -1.73 -8.02
C LEU A 155 5.83 -0.92 -8.55
N GLY A 156 5.69 0.34 -8.15
CA GLY A 156 4.69 1.24 -8.70
C GLY A 156 4.76 1.30 -10.23
N ILE A 157 5.98 1.39 -10.78
CA ILE A 157 6.24 1.38 -12.23
C ILE A 157 5.80 0.05 -12.85
N VAL A 158 6.17 -1.10 -12.26
CA VAL A 158 5.78 -2.43 -12.78
C VAL A 158 4.26 -2.61 -12.79
N ILE A 159 3.55 -2.15 -11.76
CA ILE A 159 2.09 -2.19 -11.70
C ILE A 159 1.47 -1.31 -12.78
N MET A 160 1.97 -0.08 -12.95
CA MET A 160 1.45 0.85 -13.97
C MET A 160 1.63 0.30 -15.39
N ARG A 161 2.81 -0.27 -15.70
CA ARG A 161 3.08 -0.85 -17.02
C ARG A 161 2.13 -2.02 -17.33
N ARG A 162 1.96 -2.96 -16.39
CA ARG A 162 1.04 -4.10 -16.58
C ARG A 162 -0.43 -3.70 -16.65
N GLY A 163 -0.80 -2.59 -16.00
CA GLY A 163 -2.16 -2.04 -16.08
C GLY A 163 -2.50 -1.44 -17.45
N LEU A 164 -1.50 -1.01 -18.22
CA LEU A 164 -1.67 -0.50 -19.59
C LEU A 164 -1.84 -1.64 -20.59
N ASP A 165 -1.06 -2.71 -20.45
CA ASP A 165 -1.13 -3.87 -21.35
C ASP A 165 -2.51 -4.54 -21.35
N ASP A 166 -3.16 -4.62 -20.17
CA ASP A 166 -4.49 -5.22 -20.03
C ASP A 166 -5.63 -4.41 -20.69
N ARG A 167 -5.40 -3.13 -21.03
CA ARG A 167 -6.42 -2.29 -21.71
C ARG A 167 -6.31 -2.34 -23.22
N GLY A 168 -5.18 -2.80 -23.77
CA GLY A 168 -4.88 -2.80 -25.20
C GLY A 168 -4.96 -4.17 -25.87
N GLY A 169 -5.20 -5.25 -25.13
CA GLY A 169 -5.36 -6.58 -25.73
C GLY A 169 -6.57 -6.63 -26.67
N PRO A 170 -6.45 -7.23 -27.88
CA PRO A 170 -7.60 -7.43 -28.76
C PRO A 170 -8.69 -8.12 -27.95
N GLN A 171 -9.86 -7.48 -27.82
CA GLN A 171 -11.00 -8.18 -27.26
C GLN A 171 -11.18 -9.42 -28.14
N PRO A 172 -11.21 -10.64 -27.55
CA PRO A 172 -11.50 -11.82 -28.34
C PRO A 172 -12.78 -11.49 -29.09
N GLU A 173 -12.68 -11.44 -30.43
CA GLU A 173 -13.82 -11.14 -31.27
C GLU A 173 -14.95 -12.02 -30.76
N ARG A 174 -15.97 -11.38 -30.17
CA ARG A 174 -17.13 -12.13 -29.71
C ARG A 174 -17.59 -12.88 -30.95
N PRO A 175 -17.63 -14.23 -30.92
CA PRO A 175 -18.07 -14.99 -32.07
C PRO A 175 -19.40 -14.38 -32.51
N LEU A 176 -19.42 -13.84 -33.73
CA LEU A 176 -20.55 -13.11 -34.29
C LEU A 176 -21.73 -14.07 -34.62
N GLY A 177 -21.75 -15.26 -34.04
CA GLY A 177 -22.52 -16.42 -34.49
C GLY A 177 -23.87 -16.65 -33.83
N ASP A 178 -24.20 -16.01 -32.70
CA ASP A 178 -25.42 -16.40 -31.94
C ASP A 178 -26.56 -15.39 -31.98
N ARG A 179 -26.54 -14.42 -32.90
CA ARG A 179 -27.63 -13.42 -33.03
C ARG A 179 -28.73 -13.78 -34.03
N GLU A 180 -28.68 -14.96 -34.65
CA GLU A 180 -29.61 -15.33 -35.74
C GLU A 180 -30.66 -16.41 -35.43
N ALA A 181 -30.91 -16.78 -34.17
CA ALA A 181 -31.89 -17.86 -33.87
C ALA A 181 -32.99 -17.52 -32.84
N THR A 182 -33.36 -16.24 -32.68
CA THR A 182 -34.62 -15.87 -32.00
C THR A 182 -35.50 -14.99 -32.88
N GLY A 183 -35.60 -15.38 -34.14
CA GLY A 183 -36.77 -15.08 -34.96
C GLY A 183 -37.62 -16.34 -35.08
N SER A 184 -38.93 -16.18 -34.89
CA SER A 184 -39.98 -17.09 -35.37
C SER A 184 -40.33 -18.29 -34.49
N THR A 185 -41.07 -18.02 -33.42
CA THR A 185 -42.26 -18.84 -33.12
C THR A 185 -43.34 -17.94 -32.52
N GLU A 186 -43.85 -17.09 -33.40
CA GLU A 186 -45.27 -16.80 -33.45
C GLU A 186 -46.00 -18.15 -33.62
N GLN A 187 -46.69 -18.62 -32.57
CA GLN A 187 -47.78 -19.55 -32.75
C GLN A 187 -48.90 -19.21 -31.77
N ASP A 188 -49.70 -18.28 -32.27
CA ASP A 188 -51.13 -18.13 -32.12
C ASP A 188 -51.89 -19.45 -31.82
N ALA A 189 -52.62 -19.47 -30.71
CA ALA A 189 -53.83 -20.25 -30.40
C ALA A 189 -54.22 -19.86 -28.97
N GLY A 190 -55.34 -19.27 -28.62
CA GLY A 190 -56.64 -19.02 -29.24
C GLY A 190 -57.60 -18.76 -28.05
N PRO A 191 -58.73 -18.06 -28.22
CA PRO A 191 -59.63 -17.73 -27.12
C PRO A 191 -60.66 -18.86 -26.93
N ASP A 192 -60.84 -19.35 -25.70
CA ASP A 192 -62.06 -20.10 -25.36
C ASP A 192 -62.26 -20.20 -23.85
N GLY A 193 -63.48 -19.95 -23.39
CA GLY A 193 -63.98 -20.46 -22.11
C GLY A 193 -64.59 -19.45 -21.17
N ALA A 194 -65.88 -19.16 -21.40
CA ALA A 194 -66.81 -18.54 -20.46
C ALA A 194 -67.07 -19.39 -19.20
N SER A 195 -67.96 -18.88 -18.32
CA SER A 195 -68.63 -19.47 -17.14
C SER A 195 -67.92 -19.16 -15.81
N THR A 196 -68.52 -18.58 -14.77
CA THR A 196 -69.91 -18.27 -14.37
C THR A 196 -69.88 -17.16 -13.32
#